data_AF-A0AAW8CCK7-F1
#
_entry.id   AF-A0AAW8CCK7-F1
#
_cell.length_a   1.000
_cell.length_b   1.000
_cell.length_c   1.000
_cell.angle_alpha   90.00
_cell.angle_beta   90.00
_cell.angle_gamma   90.00
#
_symmetry.space_group_name_H-M   'P 1'
#
loop_
_entity.id
_entity.type
_entity.pdbx_description
1 polymer ?
#
loop_
_entity_poly.entity_id
_entity_poly.type
_entity_poly.pdbx_seq_one_letter_code
_entity_poly.pdbx_strand_id
1 'polypeptide(L)' 'MKLYHGSNIEVAEPKLLTNQRLLDFGSGFYLTSSLQQATLI' A
#
# COMPACT_ATOMS: atom_id res chain seq x y z
N MET A 1 8.89 3.29 10.93
CA MET A 1 8.78 1.93 10.35
C MET A 1 8.65 2.10 8.85
N LYS A 2 9.44 1.39 8.04
CA LYS A 2 9.32 1.45 6.58
C LYS A 2 8.06 0.68 6.15
N LEU A 3 7.26 1.26 5.27
CA LEU A 3 6.00 0.70 4.79
C LEU A 3 6.07 0.54 3.27
N TYR A 4 5.43 -0.50 2.74
CA TYR A 4 5.47 -0.85 1.32
C TYR A 4 4.09 -1.27 0.81
N HIS A 5 3.81 -0.98 -0.45
CA HIS A 5 2.59 -1.37 -1.16
C HIS A 5 2.88 -1.62 -2.64
N GLY A 6 2.58 -2.83 -3.11
CA GLY A 6 2.71 -3.20 -4.53
C GLY A 6 4.13 -3.10 -5.11
N SER A 7 5.14 -2.83 -4.29
CA SER A 7 6.55 -2.67 -4.69
C SER A 7 7.44 -2.64 -3.44
N ASN A 8 8.76 -2.65 -3.65
CA ASN A 8 9.77 -2.48 -2.60
C ASN A 8 10.16 -1.00 -2.34
N ILE A 9 9.44 -0.05 -2.93
CA ILE A 9 9.65 1.39 -2.70
C ILE A 9 8.91 1.80 -1.41
N GLU A 10 9.59 2.57 -0.56
CA GLU A 10 9.02 3.04 0.70
C GLU A 10 7.85 4.02 0.47
N VAL A 11 6.73 3.73 1.13
CA VAL A 11 5.60 4.64 1.27
C VAL A 11 5.82 5.48 2.53
N ALA A 12 6.44 6.63 2.35
CA ALA A 12 6.73 7.56 3.46
C ALA A 12 5.46 8.20 4.04
N GLU A 13 4.47 8.48 3.18
CA GLU A 13 3.19 9.09 3.56
C GLU A 13 2.01 8.28 3.02
N PRO A 14 1.46 7.34 3.80
CA PRO A 14 0.25 6.62 3.40
C PRO A 14 -0.94 7.58 3.32
N LYS A 15 -1.70 7.54 2.21
CA LYS A 15 -2.86 8.42 1.98
C LYS A 15 -4.09 7.61 1.59
N LEU A 16 -5.16 7.71 2.37
CA LEU A 16 -6.46 7.16 2.01
C LEU A 16 -7.15 8.08 1.01
N LEU A 17 -7.54 7.54 -0.14
CA LEU A 17 -8.18 8.31 -1.20
C LEU A 17 -9.71 8.22 -1.04
N THR A 18 -10.34 9.31 -0.64
CA THR A 18 -11.75 9.32 -0.23
C THR A 18 -12.76 9.48 -1.36
N ASN A 19 -12.32 9.86 -2.57
CA ASN A 19 -13.20 10.14 -3.71
C ASN A 19 -12.86 9.27 -4.94
N GLN A 20 -12.71 7.97 -4.73
CA GLN A 20 -12.49 7.02 -5.82
C GLN A 20 -13.78 6.22 -6.10
N ARG A 21 -14.20 6.14 -7.37
CA ARG A 21 -15.22 5.16 -7.80
C ARG A 21 -14.54 3.81 -7.88
N LEU A 22 -14.62 3.06 -6.79
CA LEU A 22 -13.97 1.76 -6.67
C LEU A 22 -15.00 0.67 -6.98
N LEU A 23 -14.68 -0.18 -7.96
CA LEU A 23 -15.49 -1.34 -8.32
C LEU A 23 -15.30 -2.48 -7.30
N ASP A 24 -14.08 -2.63 -6.75
CA ASP A 24 -13.73 -3.59 -5.70
C ASP A 24 -12.76 -2.96 -4.67
N PHE A 25 -12.78 -3.47 -3.43
CA PHE A 25 -11.82 -3.23 -2.32
C PHE A 25 -11.79 -1.87 -1.57
N GLY A 26 -12.75 -0.96 -1.76
CA GLY A 26 -12.87 0.25 -0.92
C GLY A 26 -11.62 1.17 -0.96
N SER A 27 -11.64 2.27 -0.20
CA SER A 27 -10.61 3.32 -0.27
C SER A 27 -9.30 3.00 0.47
N GLY A 28 -9.25 1.83 1.13
CA GLY A 28 -8.10 1.34 1.86
C GLY A 28 -7.16 0.51 0.98
N PHE A 29 -5.92 0.37 1.41
CA PHE A 29 -4.93 -0.48 0.78
C PHE A 29 -4.07 -1.17 1.82
N TYR A 30 -3.57 -2.37 1.49
CA TYR A 30 -2.71 -3.13 2.38
C TYR A 30 -1.28 -2.62 2.32
N LEU A 31 -0.68 -2.47 3.48
CA LEU A 31 0.73 -2.15 3.66
C LEU A 31 1.43 -3.32 4.33
N THR A 32 2.71 -3.46 4.05
CA THR A 32 3.59 -4.35 4.80
C THR A 32 4.80 -3.60 5.33
N SER A 33 5.31 -4.03 6.48
CA SER A 33 6.62 -3.61 6.99
C SER A 33 7.75 -4.57 6.60
N SER A 34 7.42 -5.71 5.98
CA SER A 34 8.40 -6.70 5.51
C SER A 34 8.87 -6.35 4.10
N LEU A 35 10.12 -5.89 3.98
CA LEU A 35 10.77 -5.69 2.68
C LEU A 35 10.85 -7.00 1.88
N GLN A 36 11.04 -8.13 2.57
CA GLN A 36 11.07 -9.45 1.93
C GLN A 36 9.75 -9.74 1.23
N GLN A 37 8.63 -9.57 1.93
CA GLN A 37 7.31 -9.75 1.31
C GLN A 37 7.10 -8.75 0.16
N ALA A 38 7.50 -7.49 0.34
CA ALA A 38 7.33 -6.43 -0.66
C ALA A 38 8.14 -6.65 -1.95
N THR A 39 9.18 -7.49 -1.92
CA THR A 39 10.01 -7.82 -3.09
C THR A 39 9.51 -9.07 -3.82
N LEU A 40 8.58 -9.83 -3.22
CA LEU A 40 8.03 -11.08 -3.77
C LEU A 40 6.70 -10.88 -4.51
N ILE A 41 6.18 -9.66 -4.52
CA ILE A 41 4.92 -9.25 -5.17
C ILE A 41 5.17 -8.65 -6.56
#